data_AF-A0A285NMU5-F1
#
_entry.id   AF-A0A285NMU5-F1
#
_cell.length_a   1.000
_cell.length_b   1.000
_cell.length_c   1.000
_cell.angle_alpha   90.00
_cell.angle_beta   90.00
_cell.angle_gamma   90.00
#
_symmetry.space_group_name_H-M   'P 1'
#
loop_
_entity.id
_entity.type
_entity.pdbx_description
1 polymer ?
#
loop_
_entity_poly.entity_id
_entity_poly.type
_entity_poly.pdbx_seq_one_letter_code
_entity_poly.pdbx_strand_id
1 'polypeptide(L)'
;MELKPTLQHYTRAEFSTLIESILDFKTLATEHDTLVDHFDQVCGHPEGADLLFYPKRVWGGASVSLVDSVLGKLKQSANSRGLPAFSDDTLPPPPALPVRMTPQQRLQQASLRELDRARQLAAELDRAERQAVTALDRMQAFIDTGDESSLRARLDAFDDARHGMQAPLNRYTSLAQKIRFAHEWVRDAMPSAEGDPGAKREALQMAESTCERYASHQPAILRRRTELTQQAFALALSLQQRLIAQVHEEGRAPASRSHHFTAPLAGMDGLARLLTPHIGLARLLEGQMPAFRRSIRSAVAGLLWHAGQAAPAANQSRVIAFHYDRPGPGEPFALCVPLSEFLPVEGHDWPWLAETAGYINLPIRAASGWIDPEPGSPAFSRQAQICLIDTSNAVVDASVPVVAARPAEGGYRFTRPGEPAHRIDWVERSVSVGGALHTGNVIIPPVPLIEPLAPGVPVRSDDYIVVFPDSAGIEPLYVLFKGAREYPSPHPPT
;
A
#
# COMPACT_ATOMS: atom_id res chain seq x y z
N MET A 1 -6.03 27.60 24.38
CA MET A 1 -6.48 28.42 23.23
C MET A 1 -7.87 28.95 23.55
N GLU A 2 -8.19 30.19 23.14
CA GLU A 2 -9.51 30.79 23.39
C GLU A 2 -10.52 30.38 22.30
N LEU A 3 -11.68 29.86 22.69
CA LEU A 3 -12.73 29.43 21.76
C LEU A 3 -13.69 30.59 21.48
N LYS A 4 -13.79 31.00 20.21
CA LYS A 4 -14.64 32.11 19.76
C LYS A 4 -15.94 31.58 19.18
N PRO A 5 -17.06 32.30 19.34
CA PRO A 5 -18.40 31.73 19.09
C PRO A 5 -18.75 31.56 17.61
N THR A 6 -18.01 32.17 16.68
CA THR A 6 -18.26 32.08 15.23
C THR A 6 -16.96 32.11 14.45
N LEU A 7 -16.97 31.54 13.24
CA LEU A 7 -15.82 31.54 12.33
C LEU A 7 -15.30 32.96 12.05
N GLN A 8 -16.21 33.94 11.92
CA GLN A 8 -15.86 35.33 11.60
C GLN A 8 -15.10 36.06 12.70
N HIS A 9 -15.08 35.54 13.92
CA HIS A 9 -14.29 36.10 15.02
C HIS A 9 -12.85 35.55 15.04
N TYR A 10 -12.58 34.47 14.32
CA TYR A 10 -11.23 33.93 14.16
C TYR A 10 -10.51 34.61 13.01
N THR A 11 -9.23 34.92 13.21
CA THR A 11 -8.30 35.09 12.09
C THR A 11 -7.98 33.73 11.49
N ARG A 12 -7.52 33.72 10.22
CA ARG A 12 -7.11 32.48 9.56
C ARG A 12 -6.03 31.73 10.36
N ALA A 13 -5.08 32.45 10.94
CA ALA A 13 -3.99 31.86 11.74
C ALA A 13 -4.52 31.22 13.04
N GLU A 14 -5.40 31.91 13.78
CA GLU A 14 -5.99 31.35 15.00
C GLU A 14 -6.82 30.10 14.72
N PHE A 15 -7.56 30.07 13.62
CA PHE A 15 -8.35 28.91 13.22
C PHE A 15 -7.48 27.74 12.73
N SER A 16 -6.34 28.04 12.08
CA SER A 16 -5.31 27.04 11.75
C SER A 16 -4.81 26.34 13.01
N THR A 17 -4.49 27.10 14.05
CA THR A 17 -4.04 26.57 15.35
C THR A 17 -5.10 25.67 16.01
N LEU A 18 -6.40 26.01 15.89
CA LEU A 18 -7.50 25.16 16.35
C LEU A 18 -7.51 23.82 15.60
N ILE A 19 -7.41 23.84 14.27
CA ILE A 19 -7.39 22.61 13.46
C ILE A 19 -6.15 21.77 13.81
N GLU A 20 -4.98 22.38 13.90
CA GLU A 20 -3.73 21.69 14.29
C GLU A 20 -3.83 21.08 15.69
N SER A 21 -4.48 21.76 16.63
CA SER A 21 -4.71 21.24 17.99
C SER A 21 -5.68 20.05 18.02
N ILE A 22 -6.65 19.99 17.10
CA ILE A 22 -7.54 18.82 16.93
C ILE A 22 -6.78 17.66 16.28
N LEU A 23 -5.81 17.94 15.41
CA LEU A 23 -5.02 16.92 14.72
C LEU A 23 -3.82 16.41 15.54
N ASP A 24 -3.31 17.18 16.51
CA ASP A 24 -2.28 16.74 17.45
C ASP A 24 -2.92 15.94 18.61
N PHE A 25 -2.87 14.61 18.54
CA PHE A 25 -3.44 13.66 19.52
C PHE A 25 -2.78 13.67 20.92
N LYS A 26 -2.18 14.79 21.34
CA LYS A 26 -1.50 14.94 22.63
C LYS A 26 -2.40 15.48 23.75
N THR A 27 -3.64 15.83 23.46
CA THR A 27 -4.62 16.34 24.43
C THR A 27 -5.44 15.22 25.08
N LEU A 28 -6.01 15.49 26.26
CA LEU A 28 -6.91 14.54 26.94
C LEU A 28 -8.19 14.35 26.10
N ALA A 29 -8.74 13.13 26.07
CA ALA A 29 -9.89 12.78 25.23
C ALA A 29 -11.09 13.75 25.38
N THR A 30 -11.41 14.16 26.62
CA THR A 30 -12.51 15.11 26.90
C THR A 30 -12.26 16.52 26.35
N GLU A 31 -11.00 16.95 26.33
CA GLU A 31 -10.61 18.24 25.75
C GLU A 31 -10.63 18.16 24.22
N HIS A 32 -10.19 17.02 23.67
CA HIS A 32 -10.24 16.75 22.23
C HIS A 32 -11.68 16.77 21.69
N ASP A 33 -12.61 16.07 22.36
CA ASP A 33 -14.03 16.06 22.00
C ASP A 33 -14.62 17.48 22.03
N THR A 34 -14.27 18.29 23.04
CA THR A 34 -14.72 19.68 23.14
C THR A 34 -14.23 20.53 21.95
N LEU A 35 -13.00 20.31 21.48
CA LEU A 35 -12.46 21.02 20.32
C LEU A 35 -13.12 20.58 19.01
N VAL A 36 -13.43 19.29 18.87
CA VAL A 36 -14.14 18.74 17.71
C VAL A 36 -15.57 19.28 17.64
N ASP A 37 -16.31 19.24 18.76
CA ASP A 37 -17.66 19.79 18.87
C ASP A 37 -17.68 21.29 18.56
N HIS A 38 -16.70 22.03 19.11
CA HIS A 38 -16.56 23.46 18.82
C HIS A 38 -16.30 23.72 17.34
N PHE A 39 -15.42 22.94 16.71
CA PHE A 39 -15.16 23.06 15.28
C PHE A 39 -16.44 22.82 14.46
N ASP A 40 -17.19 21.76 14.78
CA ASP A 40 -18.45 21.43 14.10
C ASP A 40 -19.46 22.59 14.20
N GLN A 41 -19.59 23.16 15.40
CA GLN A 41 -20.48 24.29 15.68
C GLN A 41 -20.11 25.55 14.89
N VAL A 42 -18.83 25.90 14.79
CA VAL A 42 -18.41 27.19 14.23
C VAL A 42 -18.06 27.16 12.74
N CYS A 43 -17.66 26.00 12.19
CA CYS A 43 -17.16 25.93 10.80
C CYS A 43 -18.22 26.30 9.76
N GLY A 44 -19.51 26.12 10.08
CA GLY A 44 -20.63 26.47 9.22
C GLY A 44 -20.63 25.76 7.87
N HIS A 45 -19.91 24.65 7.72
CA HIS A 45 -19.89 23.81 6.52
C HIS A 45 -20.80 22.59 6.72
N PRO A 46 -21.56 22.13 5.71
CA PRO A 46 -22.51 21.02 5.87
C PRO A 46 -21.84 19.68 6.22
N GLU A 47 -20.55 19.52 5.93
CA GLU A 47 -19.76 18.35 6.31
C GLU A 47 -19.15 18.48 7.71
N GLY A 48 -19.24 19.63 8.38
CA GLY A 48 -18.84 19.73 9.78
C GLY A 48 -17.40 19.27 10.07
N ALA A 49 -17.22 18.62 11.21
CA ALA A 49 -15.98 17.94 11.61
C ALA A 49 -15.53 16.82 10.66
N ASP A 50 -16.40 16.28 9.79
CA ASP A 50 -16.00 15.28 8.78
C ASP A 50 -14.97 15.85 7.80
N LEU A 51 -14.89 17.18 7.66
CA LEU A 51 -13.82 17.83 6.91
C LEU A 51 -12.42 17.49 7.42
N LEU A 52 -12.28 17.24 8.73
CA LEU A 52 -11.02 16.93 9.39
C LEU A 52 -10.71 15.43 9.33
N PHE A 53 -11.72 14.59 9.55
CA PHE A 53 -11.53 13.13 9.72
C PHE A 53 -11.75 12.32 8.44
N TYR A 54 -12.58 12.82 7.51
CA TYR A 54 -12.96 12.11 6.28
C TYR A 54 -12.91 13.02 5.04
N PRO A 55 -11.74 13.60 4.71
CA PRO A 55 -11.62 14.47 3.55
C PRO A 55 -11.93 13.69 2.26
N LYS A 56 -12.98 14.09 1.54
CA LYS A 56 -13.25 13.60 0.17
C LYS A 56 -12.05 13.95 -0.73
N ARG A 57 -11.20 12.93 -0.98
CA ARG A 57 -10.01 12.88 -1.86
C ARG A 57 -9.41 14.22 -2.26
N VAL A 58 -8.24 14.56 -1.69
CA VAL A 58 -7.30 15.54 -2.28
C VAL A 58 -6.63 14.87 -3.50
N TRP A 59 -7.30 14.89 -4.65
CA TRP A 59 -6.71 14.46 -5.92
C TRP A 59 -6.02 15.64 -6.59
N GLY A 60 -4.71 15.71 -6.43
CA GLY A 60 -3.83 16.65 -7.09
C GLY A 60 -2.45 16.57 -6.48
N GLY A 61 -1.44 16.17 -7.26
CA GLY A 61 -0.05 15.96 -6.83
C GLY A 61 0.71 17.24 -6.47
N ALA A 62 0.14 18.09 -5.63
CA ALA A 62 0.82 19.19 -4.96
C ALA A 62 0.62 19.02 -3.45
N SER A 63 1.70 19.17 -2.68
CA SER A 63 1.77 19.03 -1.22
C SER A 63 0.96 20.12 -0.48
N VAL A 64 -0.37 20.12 -0.63
CA VAL A 64 -1.24 21.02 0.13
C VAL A 64 -1.55 20.36 1.47
N SER A 65 -1.22 21.03 2.57
CA SER A 65 -1.53 20.57 3.93
C SER A 65 -3.05 20.36 4.08
N LEU A 66 -3.48 19.34 4.85
CA LEU A 66 -4.88 19.11 5.18
C LEU A 66 -5.53 20.39 5.75
N VAL A 67 -4.78 21.11 6.58
CA VAL A 67 -5.20 22.38 7.19
C VAL A 67 -5.53 23.42 6.11
N ASP A 68 -4.65 23.62 5.13
CA ASP A 68 -4.89 24.55 4.03
C ASP A 68 -6.09 24.14 3.16
N SER A 69 -6.27 22.84 2.94
CA SER A 69 -7.42 22.33 2.21
C SER A 69 -8.74 22.60 2.94
N VAL A 70 -8.76 22.45 4.27
CA VAL A 70 -9.94 22.70 5.11
C VAL A 70 -10.23 24.20 5.14
N LEU A 71 -9.24 25.04 5.42
CA LEU A 71 -9.37 26.51 5.40
C LEU A 71 -9.88 27.00 4.03
N GLY A 72 -9.40 26.42 2.94
CA GLY A 72 -9.86 26.72 1.58
C GLY A 72 -11.35 26.39 1.36
N LYS A 73 -11.81 25.22 1.83
CA LYS A 73 -13.23 24.82 1.75
C LYS A 73 -14.13 25.71 2.60
N LEU A 74 -13.71 26.05 3.81
CA LEU A 74 -14.45 26.96 4.70
C LEU A 74 -14.56 28.36 4.06
N LYS A 75 -13.47 28.85 3.48
CA LYS A 75 -13.45 30.11 2.75
C LYS A 75 -14.40 30.12 1.56
N GLN A 76 -14.37 29.06 0.75
CA GLN A 76 -15.29 28.93 -0.38
C GLN A 76 -16.76 28.89 0.07
N SER A 77 -17.07 28.15 1.13
CA SER A 77 -18.42 28.04 1.69
C SER A 77 -18.93 29.36 2.27
N ALA A 78 -18.12 30.07 3.06
CA ALA A 78 -18.48 31.38 3.59
C ALA A 78 -18.72 32.40 2.46
N ASN A 79 -17.82 32.45 1.48
CA ASN A 79 -17.95 33.35 0.31
C ASN A 79 -19.20 33.05 -0.51
N SER A 80 -19.59 31.78 -0.66
CA SER A 80 -20.82 31.41 -1.38
C SER A 80 -22.10 31.94 -0.71
N ARG A 81 -22.03 32.27 0.59
CA ARG A 81 -23.09 32.88 1.39
C ARG A 81 -22.92 34.40 1.54
N GLY A 82 -21.91 34.99 0.89
CA GLY A 82 -21.64 36.43 0.96
C GLY A 82 -21.06 36.91 2.29
N LEU A 83 -20.46 36.01 3.08
CA LEU A 83 -19.82 36.33 4.36
C LEU A 83 -18.30 36.11 4.26
N PRO A 84 -17.46 36.95 4.90
CA PRO A 84 -16.06 36.62 5.07
C PRO A 84 -15.94 35.36 5.93
N ALA A 85 -14.93 34.54 5.64
CA ALA A 85 -14.70 33.33 6.42
C ALA A 85 -14.06 33.66 7.78
N PHE A 86 -13.03 34.50 7.76
CA PHE A 86 -12.25 34.90 8.92
C PHE A 86 -12.32 36.42 9.14
N SER A 87 -11.92 36.90 10.32
CA SER A 87 -11.91 38.31 10.67
C SER A 87 -10.92 39.14 9.83
N ASP A 88 -9.85 38.49 9.34
CA ASP A 88 -8.81 39.07 8.47
C ASP A 88 -9.06 38.81 6.98
N ASP A 89 -10.18 38.19 6.62
CA ASP A 89 -10.52 37.88 5.24
C ASP A 89 -11.27 39.03 4.56
N THR A 90 -10.87 39.34 3.32
CA THR A 90 -11.63 40.23 2.45
C THR A 90 -12.56 39.40 1.57
N LEU A 91 -13.82 39.83 1.49
CA LEU A 91 -14.78 39.26 0.55
C LEU A 91 -14.25 39.44 -0.88
N PRO A 92 -14.27 38.39 -1.72
CA PRO A 92 -13.96 38.56 -3.13
C PRO A 92 -14.92 39.58 -3.74
N PRO A 93 -14.47 40.39 -4.72
CA PRO A 93 -15.36 41.30 -5.42
C PRO A 93 -16.56 40.51 -5.96
N PRO A 94 -17.79 41.07 -5.88
CA PRO A 94 -18.96 40.38 -6.38
C PRO A 94 -18.70 39.92 -7.82
N PRO A 95 -19.10 38.69 -8.20
CA PRO A 95 -18.96 38.25 -9.57
C PRO A 95 -19.59 39.30 -10.47
N ALA A 96 -18.86 39.72 -11.50
CA ALA A 96 -19.35 40.69 -12.46
C ALA A 96 -20.77 40.28 -12.86
N LEU A 97 -21.72 41.23 -12.76
CA LEU A 97 -23.12 40.96 -13.08
C LEU A 97 -23.17 40.19 -14.40
N PRO A 98 -23.87 39.04 -14.46
CA PRO A 98 -23.91 38.25 -15.67
C PRO A 98 -24.33 39.15 -16.82
N VAL A 99 -23.49 39.22 -17.85
CA VAL A 99 -23.79 39.95 -19.07
C VAL A 99 -25.19 39.54 -19.50
N ARG A 100 -26.14 40.48 -19.55
CA ARG A 100 -27.52 40.21 -19.96
C ARG A 100 -27.50 39.77 -21.41
N MET A 101 -27.37 38.46 -21.62
CA MET A 101 -27.40 37.86 -22.94
C MET A 101 -28.84 37.63 -23.36
N THR A 102 -29.17 38.02 -24.58
CA THR A 102 -30.43 37.63 -25.20
C THR A 102 -30.51 36.10 -25.28
N PRO A 103 -31.72 35.50 -25.36
CA PRO A 103 -31.86 34.07 -25.61
C PRO A 103 -31.03 33.59 -26.81
N GLN A 104 -30.96 34.40 -27.87
CA GLN A 104 -30.18 34.12 -29.07
C GLN A 104 -28.66 34.14 -28.82
N GLN A 105 -28.16 35.09 -28.04
CA GLN A 105 -26.75 35.13 -27.64
C GLN A 105 -26.36 33.94 -26.75
N ARG A 106 -27.27 33.48 -25.88
CA ARG A 106 -27.06 32.26 -25.06
C ARG A 106 -26.93 31.02 -25.92
N LEU A 107 -27.80 30.86 -26.92
CA LEU A 107 -27.76 29.74 -27.86
C LEU A 107 -26.49 29.75 -28.73
N GLN A 108 -26.06 30.93 -29.19
CA GLN A 108 -24.82 31.07 -29.95
C GLN A 108 -23.59 30.74 -29.08
N GLN A 109 -23.54 31.24 -27.84
CA GLN A 109 -22.46 30.92 -26.92
C GLN A 109 -22.44 29.43 -26.54
N ALA A 110 -23.61 28.78 -26.40
CA ALA A 110 -23.69 27.34 -26.19
C ALA A 110 -23.07 26.58 -27.38
N SER A 111 -23.43 26.93 -28.61
CA SER A 111 -22.89 26.33 -29.84
C SER A 111 -21.37 26.50 -29.96
N LEU A 112 -20.82 27.65 -29.55
CA LEU A 112 -19.36 27.86 -29.52
C LEU A 112 -18.67 27.02 -28.43
N ARG A 113 -19.29 26.86 -27.27
CA ARG A 113 -18.76 25.98 -26.20
C ARG A 113 -18.76 24.52 -26.63
N GLU A 114 -19.74 24.10 -27.44
CA GLU A 114 -19.79 22.76 -28.04
C GLU A 114 -18.59 22.51 -28.95
N LEU A 115 -18.34 23.45 -29.86
CA LEU A 115 -17.20 23.40 -30.76
C LEU A 115 -15.87 23.40 -30.02
N ASP A 116 -15.71 24.25 -29.00
CA ASP A 116 -14.50 24.28 -28.18
C ASP A 116 -14.27 22.98 -27.42
N ARG A 117 -15.33 22.35 -26.89
CA ARG A 117 -15.24 21.03 -26.26
C ARG A 117 -14.80 19.95 -27.25
N ALA A 118 -15.34 19.95 -28.46
CA ALA A 118 -14.94 19.02 -29.51
C ALA A 118 -13.46 19.19 -29.90
N ARG A 119 -13.00 20.45 -30.04
CA ARG A 119 -11.59 20.78 -30.31
C ARG A 119 -10.66 20.36 -29.17
N GLN A 120 -11.06 20.61 -27.92
CA GLN A 120 -10.30 20.19 -26.74
C GLN A 120 -10.16 18.66 -26.69
N LEU A 121 -11.24 17.93 -26.94
CA LEU A 121 -11.22 16.47 -26.96
C LEU A 121 -10.32 15.92 -28.06
N ALA A 122 -10.38 16.48 -29.27
CA ALA A 122 -9.48 16.11 -30.36
C ALA A 122 -8.01 16.34 -30.00
N ALA A 123 -7.69 17.48 -29.40
CA ALA A 123 -6.33 17.80 -28.92
C ALA A 123 -5.88 16.89 -27.76
N GLU A 124 -6.80 16.50 -26.88
CA GLU A 124 -6.53 15.53 -25.80
C GLU A 124 -6.22 14.14 -26.37
N LEU A 125 -7.00 13.68 -27.37
CA LEU A 125 -6.74 12.42 -28.07
C LEU A 125 -5.36 12.44 -28.73
N ASP A 126 -5.06 13.49 -29.49
CA ASP A 126 -3.76 13.69 -30.14
C ASP A 126 -2.59 13.57 -29.18
N ARG A 127 -2.70 14.23 -28.02
CA ARG A 127 -1.65 14.20 -27.00
C ARG A 127 -1.54 12.81 -26.37
N ALA A 128 -2.66 12.20 -26.00
CA ALA A 128 -2.69 10.89 -25.36
C ALA A 128 -2.16 9.80 -26.29
N GLU A 129 -2.51 9.84 -27.57
CA GLU A 129 -2.05 8.89 -28.59
C GLU A 129 -0.54 9.00 -28.80
N ARG A 130 -0.01 10.22 -29.01
CA ARG A 130 1.45 10.43 -29.15
C ARG A 130 2.22 9.95 -27.91
N GLN A 131 1.68 10.23 -26.72
CA GLN A 131 2.28 9.79 -25.46
C GLN A 131 2.26 8.26 -25.33
N ALA A 132 1.15 7.61 -25.71
CA ALA A 132 1.03 6.15 -25.70
C ALA A 132 2.00 5.48 -26.69
N VAL A 133 2.09 5.98 -27.92
CA VAL A 133 3.02 5.44 -28.93
C VAL A 133 4.47 5.63 -28.49
N THR A 134 4.85 6.83 -28.02
CA THR A 134 6.20 7.09 -27.50
C THR A 134 6.55 6.17 -26.33
N ALA A 135 5.60 5.90 -25.44
CA ALA A 135 5.77 4.96 -24.34
C ALA A 135 6.01 3.53 -24.81
N LEU A 136 5.24 3.05 -25.79
CA LEU A 136 5.42 1.72 -26.39
C LEU A 136 6.77 1.61 -27.11
N ASP A 137 7.19 2.64 -27.86
CA ASP A 137 8.47 2.67 -28.55
C ASP A 137 9.66 2.63 -27.57
N ARG A 138 9.58 3.35 -26.44
CA ARG A 138 10.60 3.29 -25.39
C ARG A 138 10.71 1.89 -24.77
N MET A 139 9.58 1.23 -24.53
CA MET A 139 9.59 -0.13 -23.99
C MET A 139 10.17 -1.14 -24.98
N GLN A 140 9.81 -1.03 -26.27
CA GLN A 140 10.39 -1.85 -27.32
C GLN A 140 11.90 -1.64 -27.41
N ALA A 141 12.36 -0.38 -27.46
CA ALA A 141 13.78 -0.07 -27.50
C ALA A 141 14.51 -0.66 -26.28
N PHE A 142 13.94 -0.58 -25.08
CA PHE A 142 14.52 -1.20 -23.89
C PHE A 142 14.66 -2.73 -24.04
N ILE A 143 13.61 -3.41 -24.52
CA ILE A 143 13.62 -4.87 -24.73
C ILE A 143 14.68 -5.26 -25.77
N ASP A 144 14.78 -4.50 -26.86
CA ASP A 144 15.74 -4.73 -27.94
C ASP A 144 17.18 -4.41 -27.49
N THR A 145 17.34 -3.53 -26.50
CA THR A 145 18.66 -3.15 -26.00
C THR A 145 19.23 -4.29 -25.15
N GLY A 146 20.37 -4.81 -25.59
CA GLY A 146 21.13 -5.87 -24.93
C GLY A 146 21.96 -5.43 -23.72
N ASP A 147 21.79 -4.21 -23.20
CA ASP A 147 22.74 -3.50 -22.31
C ASP A 147 23.45 -4.39 -21.27
N GLU A 148 24.78 -4.27 -21.24
CA GLU A 148 25.71 -5.02 -20.38
C GLU A 148 25.97 -4.31 -19.04
N SER A 149 25.21 -3.27 -18.70
CA SER A 149 25.17 -2.74 -17.34
C SER A 149 24.83 -3.85 -16.34
N SER A 150 25.25 -3.69 -15.07
CA SER A 150 25.01 -4.73 -14.05
C SER A 150 23.55 -5.18 -14.02
N LEU A 151 23.27 -6.48 -13.80
CA LEU A 151 21.91 -7.03 -13.81
C LEU A 151 20.93 -6.23 -12.95
N ARG A 152 21.41 -5.68 -11.83
CA ARG A 152 20.61 -4.86 -10.92
C ARG A 152 20.21 -3.51 -11.55
N ALA A 153 21.16 -2.80 -12.16
CA ALA A 153 20.88 -1.57 -12.90
C ALA A 153 19.93 -1.81 -14.07
N ARG A 154 20.07 -2.95 -14.75
CA ARG A 154 19.17 -3.34 -15.85
C ARG A 154 17.74 -3.64 -15.35
N LEU A 155 17.59 -4.24 -14.17
CA LEU A 155 16.28 -4.46 -13.55
C LEU A 155 15.63 -3.14 -13.10
N ASP A 156 16.39 -2.22 -12.51
CA ASP A 156 15.88 -0.90 -12.14
C ASP A 156 15.42 -0.12 -13.40
N ALA A 157 16.21 -0.15 -14.47
CA ALA A 157 15.85 0.47 -15.74
C ALA A 157 14.63 -0.20 -16.41
N PHE A 158 14.48 -1.53 -16.27
CA PHE A 158 13.29 -2.25 -16.74
C PHE A 158 12.02 -1.77 -16.01
N ASP A 159 12.09 -1.64 -14.68
CA ASP A 159 10.97 -1.16 -13.88
C ASP A 159 10.60 0.29 -14.24
N ASP A 160 11.58 1.17 -14.44
CA ASP A 160 11.34 2.55 -14.90
C ASP A 160 10.66 2.58 -16.27
N ALA A 161 11.12 1.76 -17.22
CA ALA A 161 10.52 1.66 -18.55
C ALA A 161 9.06 1.14 -18.48
N ARG A 162 8.82 0.10 -17.66
CA ARG A 162 7.50 -0.47 -17.44
C ARG A 162 6.53 0.55 -16.82
N HIS A 163 6.94 1.24 -15.75
CA HIS A 163 6.12 2.28 -15.12
C HIS A 163 5.87 3.46 -16.06
N GLY A 164 6.90 3.89 -16.79
CA GLY A 164 6.81 4.94 -17.80
C GLY A 164 5.83 4.61 -18.94
N MET A 165 5.63 3.32 -19.24
CA MET A 165 4.67 2.85 -20.24
C MET A 165 3.22 2.90 -19.74
N GLN A 166 2.98 2.62 -18.46
CA GLN A 166 1.64 2.35 -17.93
C GLN A 166 0.74 3.59 -17.87
N ALA A 167 1.24 4.73 -17.39
CA ALA A 167 0.44 5.94 -17.21
C ALA A 167 -0.09 6.53 -18.54
N PRO A 168 0.72 6.68 -19.61
CA PRO A 168 0.24 7.12 -20.92
C PRO A 168 -0.83 6.21 -21.52
N LEU A 169 -0.66 4.90 -21.42
CA LEU A 169 -1.64 3.93 -21.94
C LEU A 169 -2.96 3.99 -21.18
N ASN A 170 -2.92 4.07 -19.85
CA ASN A 170 -4.12 4.23 -19.03
C ASN A 170 -4.87 5.51 -19.41
N ARG A 171 -4.16 6.62 -19.60
CA ARG A 171 -4.74 7.89 -20.06
C ARG A 171 -5.43 7.72 -21.41
N TYR A 172 -4.76 7.13 -22.40
CA TYR A 172 -5.34 6.87 -23.72
C TYR A 172 -6.61 5.99 -23.64
N THR A 173 -6.57 4.90 -22.87
CA THR A 173 -7.75 4.02 -22.71
C THR A 173 -8.91 4.69 -21.97
N SER A 174 -8.63 5.59 -21.02
CA SER A 174 -9.66 6.32 -20.28
C SER A 174 -10.46 7.30 -21.16
N LEU A 175 -9.93 7.69 -22.33
CA LEU A 175 -10.64 8.58 -23.26
C LEU A 175 -11.82 7.89 -23.96
N ALA A 176 -11.89 6.56 -23.99
CA ALA A 176 -12.96 5.82 -24.68
C ALA A 176 -14.36 6.31 -24.30
N GLN A 177 -14.61 6.44 -22.99
CA GLN A 177 -15.91 6.88 -22.48
C GLN A 177 -16.17 8.35 -22.81
N LYS A 178 -15.17 9.23 -22.65
CA LYS A 178 -15.30 10.66 -22.97
C LYS A 178 -15.61 10.89 -24.45
N ILE A 179 -14.94 10.16 -25.33
CA ILE A 179 -15.13 10.24 -26.78
C ILE A 179 -16.53 9.77 -27.16
N ARG A 180 -16.97 8.62 -26.63
CA ARG A 180 -18.33 8.12 -26.87
C ARG A 180 -19.41 9.11 -26.42
N PHE A 181 -19.30 9.61 -25.19
CA PHE A 181 -20.29 10.56 -24.67
C PHE A 181 -20.31 11.88 -25.44
N ALA A 182 -19.14 12.40 -25.85
CA ALA A 182 -19.10 13.63 -26.65
C ALA A 182 -19.78 13.45 -28.00
N HIS A 183 -19.58 12.31 -28.66
CA HIS A 183 -20.23 12.01 -29.94
C HIS A 183 -21.74 11.82 -29.80
N GLU A 184 -22.20 11.03 -28.82
CA GLU A 184 -23.63 10.87 -28.54
C GLU A 184 -24.29 12.23 -28.24
N TRP A 185 -23.65 13.05 -27.41
CA TRP A 185 -24.18 14.35 -27.04
C TRP A 185 -24.30 15.33 -28.20
N VAL A 186 -23.27 15.45 -29.06
CA VAL A 186 -23.32 16.34 -30.23
C VAL A 186 -24.35 15.83 -31.25
N ARG A 187 -24.41 14.52 -31.48
CA ARG A 187 -25.40 13.90 -32.38
C ARG A 187 -26.84 14.17 -31.93
N ASP A 188 -27.11 14.02 -30.63
CA ASP A 188 -28.45 14.18 -30.08
C ASP A 188 -28.88 15.66 -30.01
N ALA A 189 -27.91 16.59 -30.00
CA ALA A 189 -28.15 18.04 -30.05
C ALA A 189 -28.42 18.59 -31.46
N MET A 190 -28.07 17.85 -32.53
CA MET A 190 -28.22 18.28 -33.93
C MET A 190 -29.66 18.54 -34.42
N PRO A 191 -30.69 17.75 -34.03
CA PRO A 191 -32.06 17.99 -34.48
C PRO A 191 -32.68 19.30 -33.95
N SER A 192 -32.06 19.94 -32.95
CA SER A 192 -32.54 21.21 -32.42
C SER A 192 -32.24 22.36 -33.39
N ALA A 193 -33.27 23.05 -33.86
CA ALA A 193 -33.16 24.23 -34.73
C ALA A 193 -32.60 25.49 -34.02
N GLU A 194 -32.12 25.37 -32.79
CA GLU A 194 -31.72 26.47 -31.93
C GLU A 194 -30.19 26.64 -31.90
N GLY A 195 -29.65 27.82 -32.24
CA GLY A 195 -28.21 28.12 -32.15
C GLY A 195 -27.53 28.35 -33.50
N ASP A 196 -26.19 28.29 -33.52
CA ASP A 196 -25.39 28.52 -34.72
C ASP A 196 -25.22 27.20 -35.49
N PRO A 197 -25.84 27.04 -36.67
CA PRO A 197 -25.80 25.80 -37.44
C PRO A 197 -24.40 25.48 -38.00
N GLY A 198 -23.54 26.49 -38.19
CA GLY A 198 -22.16 26.29 -38.64
C GLY A 198 -21.31 25.67 -37.54
N ALA A 199 -21.33 26.27 -36.34
CA ALA A 199 -20.58 25.79 -35.19
C ALA A 199 -21.00 24.36 -34.78
N LYS A 200 -22.31 24.08 -34.80
CA LYS A 200 -22.83 22.73 -34.52
C LYS A 200 -22.37 21.68 -35.53
N ARG A 201 -22.41 22.00 -36.83
CA ARG A 201 -21.96 21.08 -37.88
C ARG A 201 -20.46 20.81 -37.78
N GLU A 202 -19.66 21.84 -37.50
CA GLU A 202 -18.21 21.69 -37.30
C GLU A 202 -17.92 20.85 -36.04
N ALA A 203 -18.66 21.06 -34.95
CA ALA A 203 -18.53 20.26 -33.73
C ALA A 203 -18.85 18.78 -33.97
N LEU A 204 -19.91 18.48 -34.75
CA LEU A 204 -20.27 17.11 -35.12
C LEU A 204 -19.18 16.44 -35.95
N GLN A 205 -18.73 17.10 -37.02
CA GLN A 205 -17.68 16.57 -37.89
C GLN A 205 -16.37 16.30 -37.13
N MET A 206 -16.03 17.18 -36.18
CA MET A 206 -14.88 16.99 -35.29
C MET A 206 -15.08 15.79 -34.35
N ALA A 207 -16.28 15.63 -33.77
CA ALA A 207 -16.60 14.51 -32.89
C ALA A 207 -16.59 13.16 -33.63
N GLU A 208 -17.15 13.10 -34.84
CA GLU A 208 -17.15 11.92 -35.72
C GLU A 208 -15.73 11.52 -36.10
N SER A 209 -14.92 12.46 -36.63
CA SER A 209 -13.53 12.18 -36.98
C SER A 209 -12.67 11.77 -35.78
N THR A 210 -12.93 12.34 -34.59
CA THR A 210 -12.27 11.92 -33.33
C THR A 210 -12.65 10.48 -32.96
N CYS A 211 -13.92 10.09 -33.12
CA CYS A 211 -14.38 8.73 -32.87
C CYS A 211 -13.79 7.72 -33.84
N GLU A 212 -13.83 8.02 -35.14
CA GLU A 212 -13.28 7.15 -36.20
C GLU A 212 -11.77 6.95 -36.03
N ARG A 213 -11.05 8.02 -35.72
CA ARG A 213 -9.61 7.95 -35.43
C ARG A 213 -9.32 7.10 -34.19
N TYR A 214 -10.06 7.30 -33.10
CA TYR A 214 -9.89 6.49 -31.91
C TYR A 214 -10.16 5.00 -32.21
N ALA A 215 -11.29 4.69 -32.86
CA ALA A 215 -11.69 3.34 -33.19
C ALA A 215 -10.72 2.63 -34.14
N SER A 216 -10.12 3.34 -35.09
CA SER A 216 -9.15 2.78 -36.03
C SER A 216 -7.77 2.53 -35.42
N HIS A 217 -7.30 3.39 -34.51
CA HIS A 217 -5.95 3.28 -33.93
C HIS A 217 -5.90 2.42 -32.66
N GLN A 218 -7.00 2.37 -31.90
CA GLN A 218 -7.06 1.64 -30.63
C GLN A 218 -6.66 0.16 -30.75
N PRO A 219 -7.13 -0.62 -31.75
CA PRO A 219 -6.77 -2.03 -31.86
C PRO A 219 -5.25 -2.24 -32.02
N ALA A 220 -4.58 -1.40 -32.80
CA ALA A 220 -3.13 -1.49 -33.02
C ALA A 220 -2.35 -1.16 -31.74
N ILE A 221 -2.74 -0.09 -31.03
CA ILE A 221 -2.12 0.30 -29.76
C ILE A 221 -2.31 -0.78 -28.69
N LEU A 222 -3.51 -1.34 -28.56
CA LEU A 222 -3.79 -2.39 -27.58
C LEU A 222 -3.07 -3.71 -27.91
N ARG A 223 -3.03 -4.09 -29.19
CA ARG A 223 -2.27 -5.27 -29.63
C ARG A 223 -0.79 -5.12 -29.29
N ARG A 224 -0.19 -3.98 -29.64
CA ARG A 224 1.23 -3.72 -29.35
C ARG A 224 1.52 -3.66 -27.86
N ARG A 225 0.61 -3.12 -27.05
CA ARG A 225 0.68 -3.19 -25.57
C ARG A 225 0.74 -4.65 -25.10
N THR A 226 -0.15 -5.51 -25.59
CA THR A 226 -0.21 -6.92 -25.17
C THR A 226 1.08 -7.66 -25.54
N GLU A 227 1.55 -7.52 -26.78
CA GLU A 227 2.79 -8.12 -27.27
C GLU A 227 4.00 -7.66 -26.43
N LEU A 228 4.14 -6.35 -26.20
CA LEU A 228 5.21 -5.81 -25.36
C LEU A 228 5.11 -6.25 -23.90
N THR A 229 3.91 -6.40 -23.35
CA THR A 229 3.74 -6.89 -21.98
C THR A 229 4.21 -8.34 -21.86
N GLN A 230 3.92 -9.18 -22.86
CA GLN A 230 4.40 -10.57 -22.90
C GLN A 230 5.93 -10.66 -23.04
N GLN A 231 6.53 -9.84 -23.91
CA GLN A 231 7.98 -9.79 -24.07
C GLN A 231 8.68 -9.26 -22.81
N ALA A 232 8.16 -8.17 -22.24
CA ALA A 232 8.63 -7.60 -20.98
C ALA A 232 8.60 -8.62 -19.84
N PHE A 233 7.53 -9.39 -19.76
CA PHE A 233 7.36 -10.46 -18.78
C PHE A 233 8.44 -11.55 -18.95
N ALA A 234 8.67 -12.03 -20.17
CA ALA A 234 9.71 -13.01 -20.44
C ALA A 234 11.11 -12.48 -20.10
N LEU A 235 11.38 -11.21 -20.45
CA LEU A 235 12.64 -10.53 -20.13
C LEU A 235 12.85 -10.43 -18.62
N ALA A 236 11.83 -10.00 -17.86
CA ALA A 236 11.90 -9.88 -16.40
C ALA A 236 12.22 -11.23 -15.73
N LEU A 237 11.55 -12.31 -16.14
CA LEU A 237 11.85 -13.66 -15.66
C LEU A 237 13.30 -14.06 -15.96
N SER A 238 13.79 -13.79 -17.17
CA SER A 238 15.17 -14.10 -17.55
C SER A 238 16.21 -13.30 -16.74
N LEU A 239 15.92 -12.02 -16.46
CA LEU A 239 16.80 -11.15 -15.67
C LEU A 239 16.81 -11.59 -14.21
N GLN A 240 15.65 -11.96 -13.66
CA GLN A 240 15.55 -12.50 -12.31
C GLN A 240 16.32 -13.81 -12.16
N GLN A 241 16.17 -14.76 -13.09
CA GLN A 241 16.89 -16.03 -13.06
C GLN A 241 18.41 -15.83 -13.10
N ARG A 242 18.89 -14.94 -13.99
CA ARG A 242 20.31 -14.58 -14.05
C ARG A 242 20.80 -13.92 -12.76
N LEU A 243 20.00 -13.04 -12.16
CA LEU A 243 20.36 -12.41 -10.89
C LEU A 243 20.44 -13.44 -9.76
N ILE A 244 19.48 -14.37 -9.68
CA ILE A 244 19.49 -15.45 -8.68
C ILE A 244 20.74 -16.32 -8.85
N ALA A 245 21.06 -16.72 -10.09
CA ALA A 245 22.26 -17.51 -10.39
C ALA A 245 23.54 -16.76 -10.00
N GLN A 246 23.69 -15.50 -10.42
CA GLN A 246 24.85 -14.67 -10.08
C GLN A 246 25.02 -14.52 -8.55
N VAL A 247 23.93 -14.21 -7.83
CA VAL A 247 23.96 -14.06 -6.37
C VAL A 247 24.34 -15.39 -5.69
N HIS A 248 23.95 -16.53 -6.26
CA HIS A 248 24.33 -17.84 -5.76
C HIS A 248 25.81 -18.15 -6.01
N GLU A 249 26.32 -17.91 -7.22
CA GLU A 249 27.73 -18.09 -7.59
C GLU A 249 28.68 -17.24 -6.73
N GLU A 250 28.26 -16.02 -6.38
CA GLU A 250 29.02 -15.11 -5.50
C GLU A 250 28.90 -15.48 -4.01
N GLY A 251 28.19 -16.55 -3.65
CA GLY A 251 27.96 -16.94 -2.25
C GLY A 251 27.11 -15.93 -1.46
N ARG A 252 26.35 -15.08 -2.16
CA ARG A 252 25.49 -14.03 -1.58
C ARG A 252 24.02 -14.43 -1.47
N ALA A 253 23.68 -15.68 -1.82
CA ALA A 253 22.32 -16.22 -1.74
C ALA A 253 21.71 -16.04 -0.34
N PRO A 254 20.52 -15.42 -0.22
CA PRO A 254 19.87 -15.22 1.08
C PRO A 254 19.60 -16.52 1.84
N ALA A 255 19.35 -17.64 1.14
CA ALA A 255 19.13 -18.95 1.74
C ALA A 255 20.34 -19.53 2.47
N SER A 256 21.56 -19.14 2.06
CA SER A 256 22.82 -19.70 2.56
C SER A 256 23.54 -18.74 3.51
N ARG A 257 23.00 -17.54 3.73
CA ARG A 257 23.65 -16.47 4.49
C ARG A 257 22.99 -16.27 5.84
N SER A 258 23.82 -16.08 6.87
CA SER A 258 23.34 -15.61 8.17
C SER A 258 22.82 -14.18 8.08
N HIS A 259 21.60 -13.97 8.56
CA HIS A 259 20.95 -12.65 8.59
C HIS A 259 20.94 -12.14 10.01
N HIS A 260 21.14 -10.83 10.15
CA HIS A 260 21.11 -10.15 11.42
C HIS A 260 19.91 -9.21 11.47
N PHE A 261 19.04 -9.43 12.43
CA PHE A 261 17.89 -8.58 12.72
C PHE A 261 18.09 -7.84 14.04
N THR A 262 17.54 -6.64 14.15
CA THR A 262 17.61 -5.83 15.36
C THR A 262 16.21 -5.37 15.74
N ALA A 263 15.88 -5.45 17.02
CA ALA A 263 14.63 -4.97 17.58
C ALA A 263 14.90 -4.12 18.83
N PRO A 264 14.10 -3.07 19.11
CA PRO A 264 14.21 -2.34 20.36
C PRO A 264 13.67 -3.19 21.51
N LEU A 265 14.28 -3.12 22.69
CA LEU A 265 13.75 -3.75 23.92
C LEU A 265 12.43 -3.11 24.38
N ALA A 266 12.24 -1.82 24.10
CA ALA A 266 11.05 -1.09 24.50
C ALA A 266 9.79 -1.65 23.82
N GLY A 267 8.77 -1.99 24.62
CA GLY A 267 7.45 -2.43 24.15
C GLY A 267 7.44 -3.82 23.52
N MET A 268 8.43 -4.66 23.81
CA MET A 268 8.49 -6.03 23.29
C MET A 268 7.35 -6.91 23.77
N ASP A 269 6.85 -6.69 24.99
CA ASP A 269 5.76 -7.49 25.58
C ASP A 269 4.38 -7.10 25.03
N GLY A 270 4.29 -5.98 24.30
CA GLY A 270 3.01 -5.41 23.88
C GLY A 270 2.70 -5.48 22.39
N LEU A 271 3.70 -5.75 21.53
CA LEU A 271 3.57 -5.57 20.08
C LEU A 271 4.27 -6.67 19.30
N ALA A 272 3.55 -7.26 18.35
CA ALA A 272 4.14 -8.08 17.30
C ALA A 272 4.98 -7.20 16.35
N ARG A 273 6.17 -7.69 15.96
CA ARG A 273 7.14 -6.98 15.12
C ARG A 273 7.58 -7.86 13.96
N LEU A 274 7.53 -7.28 12.77
CA LEU A 274 8.17 -7.86 11.60
C LEU A 274 9.53 -7.19 11.41
N LEU A 275 10.59 -7.98 11.54
CA LEU A 275 11.97 -7.57 11.46
C LEU A 275 12.53 -7.84 10.07
N THR A 276 13.35 -6.92 9.59
CA THR A 276 14.01 -6.98 8.29
C THR A 276 15.36 -6.29 8.40
N PRO A 277 16.40 -6.72 7.67
CA PRO A 277 17.65 -5.99 7.60
C PRO A 277 17.53 -4.68 6.78
N HIS A 278 16.37 -4.43 6.16
CA HIS A 278 16.13 -3.26 5.30
C HIS A 278 15.52 -2.09 6.09
N ILE A 279 16.29 -1.02 6.33
CA ILE A 279 15.89 0.14 7.15
C ILE A 279 14.60 0.83 6.67
N GLY A 280 14.39 0.94 5.36
CA GLY A 280 13.20 1.58 4.80
C GLY A 280 11.93 0.80 5.12
N LEU A 281 11.98 -0.53 4.98
CA LEU A 281 10.85 -1.39 5.34
C LEU A 281 10.65 -1.46 6.86
N ALA A 282 11.73 -1.52 7.64
CA ALA A 282 11.63 -1.52 9.10
C ALA A 282 10.83 -0.30 9.61
N ARG A 283 11.12 0.91 9.09
CA ARG A 283 10.37 2.13 9.43
C ARG A 283 8.91 2.10 8.96
N LEU A 284 8.65 1.60 7.76
CA LEU A 284 7.28 1.45 7.25
C LEU A 284 6.47 0.51 8.17
N LEU A 285 7.07 -0.60 8.59
CA LEU A 285 6.45 -1.60 9.45
C LEU A 285 6.21 -1.08 10.86
N GLU A 286 7.10 -0.26 11.42
CA GLU A 286 6.88 0.37 12.73
C GLU A 286 5.56 1.15 12.78
N GLY A 287 5.20 1.86 11.71
CA GLY A 287 3.92 2.56 11.61
C GLY A 287 2.69 1.64 11.53
N GLN A 288 2.87 0.36 11.18
CA GLN A 288 1.80 -0.62 10.98
C GLN A 288 1.59 -1.58 12.16
N MET A 289 2.39 -1.47 13.23
CA MET A 289 2.34 -2.40 14.38
C MET A 289 0.94 -2.52 15.04
N PRO A 290 0.16 -1.42 15.22
CA PRO A 290 -1.20 -1.55 15.75
C PRO A 290 -2.14 -2.35 14.84
N ALA A 291 -2.04 -2.15 13.52
CA ALA A 291 -2.83 -2.92 12.56
C ALA A 291 -2.41 -4.39 12.55
N PHE A 292 -1.11 -4.66 12.68
CA PHE A 292 -0.58 -6.01 12.74
C PHE A 292 -1.07 -6.78 13.96
N ARG A 293 -1.04 -6.15 15.14
CA ARG A 293 -1.57 -6.75 16.38
C ARG A 293 -3.06 -7.09 16.24
N ARG A 294 -3.87 -6.18 15.66
CA ARG A 294 -5.29 -6.46 15.40
C ARG A 294 -5.47 -7.64 14.46
N SER A 295 -4.67 -7.71 13.40
CA SER A 295 -4.70 -8.83 12.44
C SER A 295 -4.42 -10.17 13.11
N ILE A 296 -3.35 -10.26 13.93
CA ILE A 296 -2.99 -11.46 14.69
C ILE A 296 -4.13 -11.86 15.63
N ARG A 297 -4.64 -10.93 16.46
CA ARG A 297 -5.71 -11.23 17.41
C ARG A 297 -6.98 -11.71 16.73
N SER A 298 -7.36 -11.06 15.64
CA SER A 298 -8.52 -11.46 14.84
C SER A 298 -8.33 -12.85 14.23
N ALA A 299 -7.13 -13.15 13.72
CA ALA A 299 -6.79 -14.47 13.20
C ALA A 299 -6.82 -15.56 14.28
N VAL A 300 -6.18 -15.32 15.43
CA VAL A 300 -6.15 -16.27 16.57
C VAL A 300 -7.57 -16.55 17.07
N ALA A 301 -8.38 -15.51 17.28
CA ALA A 301 -9.77 -15.67 17.72
C ALA A 301 -10.59 -16.48 16.71
N GLY A 302 -10.45 -16.19 15.41
CA GLY A 302 -11.14 -16.93 14.35
C GLY A 302 -10.70 -18.38 14.27
N LEU A 303 -9.39 -18.65 14.28
CA LEU A 303 -8.85 -20.01 14.23
C LEU A 303 -9.27 -20.84 15.44
N LEU A 304 -9.20 -20.29 16.66
CA LEU A 304 -9.64 -21.00 17.88
C LEU A 304 -11.15 -21.29 17.87
N TRP A 305 -11.96 -20.36 17.36
CA TRP A 305 -13.40 -20.58 17.17
C TRP A 305 -13.69 -21.73 16.20
N HIS A 306 -12.92 -21.85 15.12
CA HIS A 306 -13.05 -22.93 14.15
C HIS A 306 -12.46 -24.26 14.65
N ALA A 307 -11.37 -24.24 15.42
CA ALA A 307 -10.77 -25.44 16.00
C ALA A 307 -11.70 -26.16 17.00
N GLY A 308 -12.61 -25.43 17.65
CA GLY A 308 -13.67 -26.02 18.48
C GLY A 308 -14.76 -26.75 17.69
N GLN A 309 -14.77 -26.62 16.35
CA GLN A 309 -15.68 -27.32 15.46
C GLN A 309 -14.93 -28.52 14.83
N ALA A 310 -15.58 -29.67 14.70
CA ALA A 310 -14.98 -30.85 14.10
C ALA A 310 -14.74 -30.64 12.59
N ALA A 311 -13.62 -30.03 12.22
CA ALA A 311 -13.22 -29.79 10.85
C ALA A 311 -12.32 -30.93 10.32
N PRO A 312 -12.49 -31.35 9.06
CA PRO A 312 -11.68 -32.41 8.47
C PRO A 312 -10.25 -31.97 8.09
N ALA A 313 -9.97 -30.67 8.08
CA ALA A 313 -8.68 -30.09 7.73
C ALA A 313 -8.29 -28.98 8.70
N ALA A 314 -6.99 -28.72 8.80
CA ALA A 314 -6.48 -27.54 9.47
C ALA A 314 -6.97 -26.26 8.81
N ASN A 315 -7.14 -25.20 9.59
CA ASN A 315 -7.43 -23.87 9.09
C ASN A 315 -6.19 -22.99 9.19
N GLN A 316 -6.10 -22.04 8.27
CA GLN A 316 -5.08 -21.02 8.25
C GLN A 316 -5.70 -19.63 8.07
N SER A 317 -4.93 -18.61 8.43
CA SER A 317 -5.32 -17.21 8.32
C SER A 317 -4.11 -16.38 7.93
N ARG A 318 -4.20 -15.67 6.80
CA ARG A 318 -3.10 -14.85 6.27
C ARG A 318 -3.06 -13.49 6.97
N VAL A 319 -2.05 -13.27 7.80
CA VAL A 319 -1.89 -12.02 8.57
C VAL A 319 -0.97 -11.00 7.91
N ILE A 320 -0.09 -11.45 7.01
CA ILE A 320 0.78 -10.57 6.20
C ILE A 320 0.91 -11.12 4.78
N ALA A 321 0.84 -10.24 3.78
CA ALA A 321 1.25 -10.52 2.40
C ALA A 321 2.30 -9.51 1.91
N PHE A 322 3.41 -10.01 1.40
CA PHE A 322 4.48 -9.22 0.80
C PHE A 322 4.29 -9.16 -0.71
N HIS A 323 4.10 -7.95 -1.22
CA HIS A 323 3.96 -7.67 -2.64
C HIS A 323 5.27 -7.11 -3.17
N TYR A 324 6.11 -7.96 -3.74
CA TYR A 324 7.36 -7.50 -4.35
C TYR A 324 7.06 -6.86 -5.70
N ASP A 325 7.44 -5.60 -5.85
CA ASP A 325 7.27 -4.83 -7.09
C ASP A 325 8.47 -4.95 -8.03
N ARG A 326 9.59 -5.49 -7.52
CA ARG A 326 10.81 -5.77 -8.30
C ARG A 326 11.26 -7.23 -8.17
N PRO A 327 11.84 -7.81 -9.23
CA PRO A 327 12.49 -9.10 -9.14
C PRO A 327 13.76 -9.04 -8.27
N GLY A 328 13.96 -10.06 -7.44
CA GLY A 328 15.13 -10.16 -6.58
C GLY A 328 15.34 -11.57 -6.03
N PRO A 329 16.44 -11.80 -5.28
CA PRO A 329 16.74 -13.09 -4.67
C PRO A 329 15.88 -13.39 -3.43
N GLY A 330 14.83 -12.60 -3.17
CA GLY A 330 14.00 -12.67 -1.98
C GLY A 330 14.61 -11.96 -0.77
N GLU A 331 13.77 -11.27 -0.01
CA GLU A 331 14.20 -10.56 1.20
C GLU A 331 14.07 -11.46 2.45
N PRO A 332 15.05 -11.43 3.37
CA PRO A 332 14.94 -12.09 4.66
C PRO A 332 14.05 -11.28 5.62
N PHE A 333 13.30 -12.00 6.44
CA PHE A 333 12.55 -11.42 7.54
C PHE A 333 12.55 -12.36 8.74
N ALA A 334 12.28 -11.79 9.90
CA ALA A 334 11.92 -12.52 11.11
C ALA A 334 10.66 -11.89 11.71
N LEU A 335 9.82 -12.68 12.35
CA LEU A 335 8.66 -12.24 13.09
C LEU A 335 8.93 -12.45 14.58
N CYS A 336 8.61 -11.46 15.41
CA CYS A 336 8.57 -11.59 16.87
C CYS A 336 7.16 -11.25 17.34
N VAL A 337 6.55 -12.11 18.15
CA VAL A 337 5.22 -11.91 18.73
C VAL A 337 5.30 -12.22 20.23
N PRO A 338 4.69 -11.39 21.11
CA PRO A 338 4.52 -11.79 22.51
C PRO A 338 3.82 -13.15 22.59
N LEU A 339 4.35 -14.09 23.37
CA LEU A 339 3.77 -15.44 23.44
C LEU A 339 2.32 -15.43 23.95
N SER A 340 1.99 -14.43 24.78
CA SER A 340 0.65 -14.16 25.29
C SER A 340 -0.42 -13.93 24.20
N GLU A 341 -0.03 -13.64 22.95
CA GLU A 341 -0.97 -13.56 21.83
C GLU A 341 -1.40 -14.94 21.29
N PHE A 342 -0.68 -16.03 21.63
CA PHE A 342 -1.00 -17.40 21.20
C PHE A 342 -1.42 -18.33 22.34
N LEU A 343 -0.93 -18.08 23.55
CA LEU A 343 -1.08 -18.95 24.72
C LEU A 343 -0.91 -18.12 26.00
N PRO A 344 -1.72 -18.34 27.05
CA PRO A 344 -1.44 -17.78 28.39
C PRO A 344 -0.05 -18.16 28.88
N VAL A 345 0.72 -17.19 29.38
CA VAL A 345 2.13 -17.39 29.76
C VAL A 345 2.23 -18.00 31.16
N GLU A 346 1.21 -17.82 32.00
CA GLU A 346 1.19 -18.34 33.36
C GLU A 346 1.09 -19.88 33.40
N GLY A 347 1.72 -20.49 34.42
CA GLY A 347 1.61 -21.93 34.67
C GLY A 347 2.73 -22.79 34.06
N HIS A 348 3.69 -22.18 33.36
CA HIS A 348 4.87 -22.87 32.84
C HIS A 348 6.17 -22.37 33.50
N ASP A 349 7.11 -23.28 33.74
CA ASP A 349 8.48 -22.96 34.17
C ASP A 349 9.34 -22.66 32.93
N TRP A 350 9.24 -21.43 32.43
CA TRP A 350 9.94 -20.99 31.22
C TRP A 350 11.47 -21.07 31.33
N PRO A 351 12.10 -20.65 32.44
CA PRO A 351 13.55 -20.82 32.62
C PRO A 351 13.96 -22.29 32.52
N TRP A 352 13.27 -23.20 33.20
CA TRP A 352 13.59 -24.63 33.14
C TRP A 352 13.41 -25.21 31.74
N LEU A 353 12.34 -24.85 31.03
CA LEU A 353 12.11 -25.28 29.64
C LEU A 353 13.22 -24.79 28.70
N ALA A 354 13.66 -23.54 28.87
CA ALA A 354 14.73 -22.97 28.05
C ALA A 354 16.11 -23.60 28.34
N GLU A 355 16.39 -23.95 29.60
CA GLU A 355 17.63 -24.62 30.01
C GLU A 355 17.71 -26.06 29.54
N THR A 356 16.58 -26.77 29.55
CA THR A 356 16.50 -28.19 29.17
C THR A 356 16.26 -28.40 27.67
N ALA A 357 16.22 -27.33 26.87
CA ALA A 357 15.82 -27.37 25.46
C ALA A 357 14.49 -28.10 25.25
N GLY A 358 13.52 -27.79 26.12
CA GLY A 358 12.18 -28.36 26.11
C GLY A 358 11.33 -27.86 24.95
N TYR A 359 10.11 -28.40 24.88
CA TYR A 359 9.15 -28.08 23.84
C TYR A 359 7.79 -27.74 24.46
N ILE A 360 7.05 -26.85 23.81
CA ILE A 360 5.68 -26.51 24.16
C ILE A 360 4.78 -26.71 22.94
N ASN A 361 3.62 -27.32 23.17
CA ASN A 361 2.57 -27.44 22.16
C ASN A 361 1.76 -26.13 22.13
N LEU A 362 1.84 -25.41 21.01
CA LEU A 362 1.01 -24.22 20.79
C LEU A 362 -0.25 -24.59 20.00
N PRO A 363 -1.44 -24.07 20.35
CA PRO A 363 -2.68 -24.31 19.62
C PRO A 363 -2.72 -23.61 18.25
N ILE A 364 -1.90 -22.57 18.09
CA ILE A 364 -1.74 -21.79 16.87
C ILE A 364 -0.23 -21.62 16.64
N ARG A 365 0.23 -21.83 15.41
CA ARG A 365 1.61 -21.53 14.99
C ARG A 365 1.62 -20.58 13.81
N ALA A 366 2.63 -19.73 13.71
CA ALA A 366 2.88 -18.95 12.52
C ALA A 366 3.76 -19.74 11.54
N ALA A 367 3.46 -19.63 10.25
CA ALA A 367 4.28 -20.16 9.17
C ALA A 367 4.47 -19.09 8.10
N SER A 368 5.59 -19.21 7.38
CA SER A 368 5.86 -18.43 6.18
C SER A 368 5.80 -19.31 4.94
N GLY A 369 5.45 -18.70 3.81
CA GLY A 369 5.35 -19.41 2.55
C GLY A 369 5.07 -18.48 1.37
N TRP A 370 4.64 -19.09 0.27
CA TRP A 370 4.36 -18.40 -0.98
C TRP A 370 2.88 -18.41 -1.31
N ILE A 371 2.45 -17.35 -1.99
CA ILE A 371 1.18 -17.29 -2.69
C ILE A 371 1.48 -17.18 -4.17
N ASP A 372 0.69 -17.89 -4.97
CA ASP A 372 0.69 -17.68 -6.40
C ASP A 372 0.26 -16.23 -6.70
N PRO A 373 0.91 -15.60 -7.69
CA PRO A 373 0.59 -14.23 -8.06
C PRO A 373 -0.87 -14.13 -8.53
N GLU A 374 -1.56 -13.05 -8.14
CA GLU A 374 -2.92 -12.80 -8.63
C GLU A 374 -2.92 -12.70 -10.17
N PRO A 375 -4.01 -13.11 -10.85
CA PRO A 375 -4.13 -12.98 -12.30
C PRO A 375 -3.86 -11.55 -12.77
N GLY A 376 -2.84 -11.38 -13.62
CA GLY A 376 -2.42 -10.07 -14.12
C GLY A 376 -1.29 -9.40 -13.33
N SER A 377 -0.85 -9.99 -12.22
CA SER A 377 0.39 -9.60 -11.54
C SER A 377 1.62 -10.13 -12.30
N PRO A 378 2.78 -9.45 -12.26
CA PRO A 378 4.00 -9.95 -12.89
C PRO A 378 4.39 -11.33 -12.34
N ALA A 379 4.90 -12.29 -13.12
CA ALA A 379 5.18 -13.64 -12.57
C ALA A 379 6.33 -13.70 -11.54
N PHE A 380 7.17 -12.67 -11.48
CA PHE A 380 8.16 -12.53 -10.41
C PHE A 380 7.53 -12.10 -9.07
N SER A 381 6.24 -11.72 -9.06
CA SER A 381 5.49 -11.31 -7.87
C SER A 381 5.01 -12.49 -7.02
N ARG A 382 5.71 -13.64 -7.02
CA ARG A 382 5.49 -14.66 -5.98
C ARG A 382 5.51 -13.95 -4.63
N GLN A 383 4.36 -13.94 -3.97
CA GLN A 383 4.17 -13.13 -2.78
C GLN A 383 4.62 -13.97 -1.61
N ALA A 384 5.58 -13.48 -0.83
CA ALA A 384 5.82 -14.10 0.47
C ALA A 384 4.60 -13.79 1.34
N GLN A 385 4.28 -14.69 2.27
CA GLN A 385 3.22 -14.46 3.24
C GLN A 385 3.63 -14.97 4.61
N ILE A 386 2.95 -14.45 5.63
CA ILE A 386 2.91 -15.05 6.95
C ILE A 386 1.45 -15.40 7.23
N CYS A 387 1.21 -16.66 7.57
CA CYS A 387 -0.08 -17.15 8.02
C CYS A 387 0.02 -17.70 9.44
N LEU A 388 -1.10 -17.64 10.16
CA LEU A 388 -1.32 -18.39 11.38
C LEU A 388 -2.10 -19.65 11.03
N ILE A 389 -1.78 -20.76 11.68
CA ILE A 389 -2.31 -22.10 11.37
C ILE A 389 -2.75 -22.74 12.68
N ASP A 390 -3.93 -23.37 12.68
CA ASP A 390 -4.37 -24.20 13.80
C ASP A 390 -3.59 -25.52 13.86
N THR A 391 -3.24 -25.93 15.08
CA THR A 391 -2.48 -27.18 15.31
C THR A 391 -3.28 -28.18 16.14
N SER A 392 -4.55 -27.87 16.41
CA SER A 392 -5.43 -28.73 17.20
C SER A 392 -5.77 -30.04 16.49
N ASN A 393 -5.56 -30.11 15.17
CA ASN A 393 -5.61 -31.34 14.41
C ASN A 393 -4.20 -31.95 14.27
N ALA A 394 -4.12 -33.28 14.16
CA ALA A 394 -2.85 -34.00 14.02
C ALA A 394 -2.12 -33.78 12.67
N VAL A 395 -2.56 -32.83 11.84
CA VAL A 395 -1.98 -32.56 10.51
C VAL A 395 -0.75 -31.66 10.63
N VAL A 396 -0.78 -30.72 11.58
CA VAL A 396 0.30 -29.76 11.82
C VAL A 396 0.92 -30.05 13.18
N ASP A 397 2.24 -30.19 13.22
CA ASP A 397 2.95 -30.37 14.49
C ASP A 397 2.68 -29.17 15.40
N ALA A 398 2.29 -29.42 16.65
CA ALA A 398 2.05 -28.36 17.63
C ALA A 398 3.32 -27.94 18.37
N SER A 399 4.36 -28.78 18.33
CA SER A 399 5.56 -28.66 19.15
C SER A 399 6.48 -27.53 18.67
N VAL A 400 6.84 -26.64 19.60
CA VAL A 400 7.76 -25.51 19.37
C VAL A 400 8.89 -25.56 20.40
N PRO A 401 10.17 -25.50 19.97
CA PRO A 401 11.31 -25.52 20.88
C PRO A 401 11.39 -24.23 21.72
N VAL A 402 11.73 -24.40 22.99
CA VAL A 402 11.95 -23.30 23.94
C VAL A 402 13.46 -23.08 24.12
N VAL A 403 13.91 -21.85 24.00
CA VAL A 403 15.33 -21.47 24.01
C VAL A 403 15.57 -20.21 24.83
N ALA A 404 16.75 -20.10 25.44
CA ALA A 404 17.11 -18.92 26.22
C ALA A 404 17.71 -17.81 25.35
N ALA A 405 17.26 -16.57 25.56
CA ALA A 405 17.97 -15.38 25.12
C ALA A 405 19.26 -15.22 25.93
N ARG A 406 20.36 -14.88 25.25
CA ARG A 406 21.66 -14.68 25.89
C ARG A 406 21.92 -13.19 26.11
N PRO A 407 22.53 -12.78 27.23
CA PRO A 407 22.98 -11.40 27.41
C PRO A 407 23.92 -10.96 26.28
N ALA A 408 23.74 -9.73 25.81
CA ALA A 408 24.55 -9.11 24.77
C ALA A 408 24.80 -7.62 25.11
N GLU A 409 25.66 -6.96 24.34
CA GLU A 409 25.93 -5.54 24.54
C GLU A 409 24.65 -4.72 24.34
N GLY A 410 24.22 -4.01 25.40
CA GLY A 410 23.02 -3.18 25.37
C GLY A 410 21.69 -3.94 25.30
N GLY A 411 21.67 -5.24 25.62
CA GLY A 411 20.43 -6.03 25.70
C GLY A 411 20.62 -7.53 25.62
N TYR A 412 19.89 -8.19 24.73
CA TYR A 412 19.82 -9.65 24.62
C TYR A 412 19.93 -10.11 23.16
N ARG A 413 20.37 -11.35 22.95
CA ARG A 413 20.57 -11.97 21.65
C ARG A 413 20.01 -13.38 21.61
N PHE A 414 19.37 -13.72 20.50
CA PHE A 414 19.08 -15.10 20.13
C PHE A 414 19.74 -15.42 18.79
N THR A 415 20.40 -16.58 18.72
CA THR A 415 20.94 -17.13 17.48
C THR A 415 20.26 -18.47 17.22
N ARG A 416 19.60 -18.57 16.06
CA ARG A 416 18.99 -19.80 15.55
C ARG A 416 20.04 -20.92 15.49
N PRO A 417 19.73 -22.12 16.02
CA PRO A 417 20.57 -23.29 15.83
C PRO A 417 20.66 -23.73 14.35
N GLY A 418 21.83 -24.20 13.92
CA GLY A 418 22.05 -24.70 12.56
C GLY A 418 22.47 -23.63 11.55
N GLU A 419 22.67 -24.06 10.30
CA GLU A 419 23.10 -23.18 9.20
C GLU A 419 21.95 -22.87 8.23
N PRO A 420 21.80 -21.62 7.75
CA PRO A 420 22.52 -20.43 8.22
C PRO A 420 22.07 -19.97 9.63
N ALA A 421 23.02 -19.45 10.41
CA ALA A 421 22.78 -19.02 11.79
C ALA A 421 22.18 -17.60 11.83
N HIS A 422 20.88 -17.49 11.58
CA HIS A 422 20.14 -16.23 11.73
C HIS A 422 20.18 -15.76 13.20
N ARG A 423 20.31 -14.44 13.44
CA ARG A 423 20.28 -13.88 14.79
C ARG A 423 19.38 -12.66 14.92
N ILE A 424 18.81 -12.50 16.10
CA ILE A 424 18.04 -11.33 16.52
C ILE A 424 18.74 -10.71 17.73
N ASP A 425 19.05 -9.42 17.64
CA ASP A 425 19.57 -8.61 18.74
C ASP A 425 18.47 -7.67 19.24
N TRP A 426 18.06 -7.83 20.49
CA TRP A 426 17.16 -6.91 21.18
C TRP A 426 17.99 -5.92 21.99
N VAL A 427 17.92 -4.63 21.65
CA VAL A 427 18.81 -3.60 22.21
C VAL A 427 18.03 -2.39 22.74
N GLU A 428 18.57 -1.68 23.75
CA GLU A 428 17.94 -0.49 24.33
C GLU A 428 17.80 0.68 23.34
N ARG A 429 18.79 0.84 22.45
CA ARG A 429 18.75 1.78 21.33
C ARG A 429 18.97 1.03 20.04
N SER A 430 17.93 0.91 19.23
CA SER A 430 18.03 0.33 17.89
C SER A 430 18.81 1.27 16.98
N VAL A 431 20.06 0.94 16.68
CA VAL A 431 20.81 1.58 15.58
C VAL A 431 20.57 0.74 14.34
N SER A 432 19.65 1.19 13.48
CA SER A 432 19.44 0.54 12.19
C SER A 432 20.67 0.73 11.31
N VAL A 433 21.38 -0.35 10.98
CA VAL A 433 22.50 -0.30 10.03
C VAL A 433 21.94 -0.19 8.61
N GLY A 434 22.54 0.69 7.81
CA GLY A 434 22.07 1.02 6.46
C GLY A 434 21.95 -0.19 5.54
N GLY A 435 20.90 -0.17 4.72
CA GLY A 435 20.61 -1.19 3.71
C GLY A 435 19.77 -0.58 2.58
N ALA A 436 19.88 -1.16 1.38
CA ALA A 436 19.15 -0.74 0.19
C ALA A 436 17.62 -0.75 0.43
N LEU A 437 16.92 0.11 -0.31
CA LEU A 437 15.46 0.25 -0.30
C LEU A 437 14.78 -1.10 -0.55
N HIS A 438 13.74 -1.37 0.24
CA HIS A 438 12.84 -2.50 0.08
C HIS A 438 12.15 -2.47 -1.28
N THR A 439 11.96 -3.65 -1.85
CA THR A 439 11.42 -3.87 -3.21
C THR A 439 9.98 -4.35 -3.19
N GLY A 440 9.13 -3.73 -2.35
CA GLY A 440 7.73 -4.10 -2.30
C GLY A 440 6.83 -3.29 -1.37
N ASN A 441 5.59 -3.75 -1.27
CA ASN A 441 4.57 -3.29 -0.32
C ASN A 441 4.21 -4.43 0.64
N VAL A 442 3.81 -4.09 1.86
CA VAL A 442 3.30 -5.06 2.84
C VAL A 442 1.83 -4.79 3.07
N ILE A 443 1.00 -5.82 2.89
CA ILE A 443 -0.43 -5.77 3.15
C ILE A 443 -0.71 -6.52 4.46
N ILE A 444 -1.35 -5.82 5.39
CA ILE A 444 -1.78 -6.35 6.69
C ILE A 444 -3.31 -6.23 6.76
N PRO A 445 -4.07 -7.30 6.51
CA PRO A 445 -5.52 -7.25 6.59
C PRO A 445 -5.94 -7.02 8.06
N PRO A 446 -6.83 -6.04 8.34
CA PRO A 446 -7.27 -5.79 9.72
C PRO A 446 -8.09 -6.96 10.29
N VAL A 447 -8.82 -7.66 9.43
CA VAL A 447 -9.59 -8.87 9.74
C VAL A 447 -9.24 -9.90 8.65
N PRO A 448 -8.24 -10.78 8.90
CA PRO A 448 -7.85 -11.79 7.94
C PRO A 448 -8.91 -12.88 7.82
N LEU A 449 -9.04 -13.45 6.62
CA LEU A 449 -9.97 -14.54 6.34
C LEU A 449 -9.43 -15.85 6.93
N ILE A 450 -10.34 -16.66 7.48
CA ILE A 450 -10.06 -18.04 7.87
C ILE A 450 -10.36 -18.95 6.68
N GLU A 451 -9.37 -19.71 6.26
CA GLU A 451 -9.44 -20.58 5.08
C GLU A 451 -8.93 -21.98 5.43
N PRO A 452 -9.48 -23.05 4.82
CA PRO A 452 -8.94 -24.39 5.00
C PRO A 452 -7.54 -24.48 4.42
N LEU A 453 -6.63 -25.13 5.15
CA LEU A 453 -5.30 -25.47 4.69
C LEU A 453 -5.41 -26.51 3.57
N ALA A 454 -4.77 -26.21 2.43
CA ALA A 454 -4.80 -27.11 1.29
C ALA A 454 -4.12 -28.47 1.62
N PRO A 455 -4.70 -29.60 1.21
CA PRO A 455 -4.16 -30.92 1.50
C PRO A 455 -2.79 -31.11 0.82
N GLY A 456 -1.84 -31.71 1.55
CA GLY A 456 -0.51 -32.04 1.04
C GLY A 456 0.49 -30.88 1.04
N VAL A 457 0.13 -29.68 1.53
CA VAL A 457 1.08 -28.57 1.71
C VAL A 457 1.93 -28.81 2.97
N PRO A 458 3.26 -29.02 2.86
CA PRO A 458 4.11 -29.24 4.02
C PRO A 458 4.32 -27.92 4.78
N VAL A 459 3.52 -27.72 5.82
CA VAL A 459 3.73 -26.66 6.81
C VAL A 459 5.03 -26.98 7.56
N ARG A 460 6.02 -26.11 7.41
CA ARG A 460 7.23 -26.13 8.24
C ARG A 460 7.48 -24.70 8.67
N SER A 461 7.62 -24.53 9.97
CA SER A 461 7.95 -23.28 10.61
C SER A 461 9.37 -23.39 11.15
N ASP A 462 10.13 -22.31 10.99
CA ASP A 462 11.44 -22.15 11.61
C ASP A 462 11.27 -21.22 12.80
N ASP A 463 10.55 -21.73 13.80
CA ASP A 463 9.99 -21.00 14.92
C ASP A 463 10.52 -21.49 16.27
N TYR A 464 10.57 -20.57 17.22
CA TYR A 464 11.13 -20.78 18.56
C TYR A 464 10.35 -19.94 19.57
N ILE A 465 10.27 -20.44 20.81
CA ILE A 465 9.89 -19.62 21.97
C ILE A 465 11.19 -19.16 22.63
N VAL A 466 11.44 -17.86 22.66
CA VAL A 466 12.63 -17.25 23.25
C VAL A 466 12.28 -16.72 24.64
N VAL A 467 12.95 -17.25 25.66
CA VAL A 467 12.76 -16.88 27.07
C VAL A 467 13.89 -15.97 27.52
N PHE A 468 13.54 -14.85 28.16
CA PHE A 468 14.50 -13.90 28.70
C PHE A 468 14.78 -14.21 30.18
N PRO A 469 15.96 -13.82 30.72
CA PRO A 469 16.19 -13.93 32.16
C PRO A 469 15.15 -13.14 32.95
N ASP A 470 14.75 -13.63 34.13
CA ASP A 470 13.72 -12.99 34.97
C ASP A 470 14.02 -11.51 35.27
N SER A 471 15.31 -11.16 35.40
CA SER A 471 15.78 -9.78 35.62
C SER A 471 15.46 -8.83 34.47
N ALA A 472 15.15 -9.34 33.28
CA ALA A 472 14.79 -8.54 32.11
C ALA A 472 13.37 -7.96 32.23
N GLY A 473 12.47 -8.65 32.94
CA GLY A 473 11.05 -8.28 32.99
C GLY A 473 10.34 -8.37 31.63
N ILE A 474 10.84 -9.21 30.72
CA ILE A 474 10.31 -9.39 29.36
C ILE A 474 9.62 -10.75 29.29
N GLU A 475 8.39 -10.79 28.79
CA GLU A 475 7.66 -12.03 28.58
C GLU A 475 8.30 -12.88 27.47
N PRO A 476 8.15 -14.21 27.50
CA PRO A 476 8.60 -15.06 26.39
C PRO A 476 8.04 -14.59 25.04
N LEU A 477 8.86 -14.68 24.01
CA LEU A 477 8.49 -14.28 22.66
C LEU A 477 8.43 -15.48 21.74
N TYR A 478 7.39 -15.55 20.92
CA TYR A 478 7.37 -16.40 19.75
C TYR A 478 8.15 -15.74 18.61
N VAL A 479 9.13 -16.45 18.06
CA VAL A 479 9.97 -16.01 16.94
C VAL A 479 9.76 -16.93 15.76
N LEU A 480 9.64 -16.39 14.54
CA LEU A 480 9.64 -17.14 13.29
C LEU A 480 10.66 -16.52 12.33
N PHE A 481 11.53 -17.33 11.74
CA PHE A 481 12.37 -16.92 10.61
C PHE A 481 11.76 -17.36 9.28
N LYS A 482 11.99 -16.57 8.22
CA LYS A 482 11.73 -17.02 6.86
C LYS A 482 12.55 -18.27 6.54
N GLY A 483 11.91 -19.32 6.03
CA GLY A 483 12.57 -20.58 5.73
C GLY A 483 13.49 -20.52 4.52
N ALA A 484 14.62 -21.24 4.56
CA ALA A 484 15.58 -21.29 3.45
C ALA A 484 14.99 -21.78 2.12
N ARG A 485 14.02 -22.70 2.18
CA ARG A 485 13.27 -23.23 1.02
C ARG A 485 12.39 -22.19 0.34
N GLU A 486 12.12 -21.09 1.04
CA GLU A 486 11.28 -20.06 0.46
C GLU A 486 12.08 -19.31 -0.61
N TYR A 487 13.36 -19.01 -0.37
CA TYR A 487 14.14 -18.22 -1.32
C TYR A 487 14.19 -18.84 -2.72
N PRO A 488 14.12 -18.00 -3.78
CA PRO A 488 14.33 -18.45 -5.15
C PRO A 488 15.65 -19.21 -5.31
N SER A 489 15.57 -20.37 -5.94
CA SER A 489 16.70 -21.23 -6.28
C SER A 489 17.00 -21.13 -7.78
N PRO A 490 18.29 -21.20 -8.21
CA PRO A 490 18.64 -21.24 -9.63
C PRO A 490 18.11 -22.48 -10.34
N HIS A 491 17.86 -23.57 -9.61
CA HIS A 491 17.17 -24.76 -10.10
C HIS A 491 15.80 -24.84 -9.44
N PRO A 492 14.68 -24.77 -10.20
CA PRO A 492 13.37 -25.05 -9.63
C PRO A 492 13.37 -26.50 -9.10
N PRO A 493 12.70 -26.78 -7.96
CA PRO A 493 12.56 -28.15 -7.49
C PRO A 493 11.90 -28.98 -8.60
N THR A 494 12.59 -30.04 -9.02
CA THR A 494 12.13 -31.05 -9.98
C THR A 494 10.97 -31.85 -9.46
#